data_AF-A0A162PPC2-F1
#
_entry.id   AF-A0A162PPC2-F1
#
_cell.length_a   1.000
_cell.length_b   1.000
_cell.length_c   1.000
_cell.angle_alpha   90.00
_cell.angle_beta   90.00
_cell.angle_gamma   90.00
#
_symmetry.space_group_name_H-M   'P 1'
#
loop_
_entity.id
_entity.type
_entity.pdbx_description
1 polymer ?
#
loop_
_entity_poly.entity_id
_entity_poly.type
_entity_poly.pdbx_seq_one_letter_code
_entity_poly.pdbx_strand_id
1 'polypeptide(L)'
;MVSLLGSAGGVAGITDSGSSTRVVAVPGTDGLRTRFLSAFQPQHYGRYQEAKLRQRKQGIDESGVEYFYEVIDLCRRVYPGMLEEAKVDYLFRGLKPTLVEKIWVTSPRTTAEFLTVVQLHTEASELAIRPDWAVSVLGPMKGLPPPKEEAGTELIDLVLELKAEIAELKRVSKSPRPEGGRGN
;
A
#
# COMPACT_ATOMS: atom_id res chain seq x y z
N MET A 1 -53.70 40.72 14.53
CA MET A 1 -54.42 41.85 15.15
C MET A 1 -53.78 42.11 16.51
N VAL A 2 -53.44 43.39 16.81
CA VAL A 2 -52.92 43.99 18.07
C VAL A 2 -51.45 43.62 18.42
N SER A 3 -50.44 44.39 17.99
CA SER A 3 -49.87 45.67 18.51
C SER A 3 -48.98 45.51 19.75
N LEU A 4 -47.71 45.98 19.66
CA LEU A 4 -47.10 46.96 20.58
C LEU A 4 -45.70 47.43 20.09
N LEU A 5 -45.62 48.75 19.85
CA LEU A 5 -44.39 49.55 19.92
C LEU A 5 -43.80 49.44 21.35
N GLY A 6 -42.53 49.64 21.68
CA GLY A 6 -41.34 50.24 21.06
C GLY A 6 -40.42 50.65 22.22
N SER A 7 -39.13 50.88 21.99
CA SER A 7 -38.35 51.99 22.58
C SER A 7 -36.86 51.84 22.26
N ALA A 8 -36.29 52.96 21.81
CA ALA A 8 -34.87 53.17 21.60
C ALA A 8 -34.12 53.39 22.93
N GLY A 9 -32.82 53.16 22.92
CA GLY A 9 -31.88 53.52 23.98
C GLY A 9 -30.48 53.00 23.66
N GLY A 10 -29.68 53.80 22.96
CA GLY A 10 -28.26 53.53 22.75
C GLY A 10 -27.40 53.99 23.92
N VAL A 11 -26.23 53.37 24.09
CA VAL A 11 -25.00 54.01 24.57
C VAL A 11 -23.80 53.20 24.08
N ALA A 12 -22.76 53.94 23.70
CA ALA A 12 -21.58 53.50 23.01
C ALA A 12 -20.46 53.02 23.96
N GLY A 13 -19.56 52.20 23.40
CA GLY A 13 -18.16 52.13 23.78
C GLY A 13 -17.78 51.02 24.76
N ILE A 14 -16.99 50.06 24.28
CA ILE A 14 -15.58 49.89 24.69
C ILE A 14 -14.93 48.99 23.65
N THR A 15 -13.86 49.51 23.07
CA THR A 15 -12.95 48.84 22.16
C THR A 15 -12.14 47.81 22.94
N ASP A 16 -12.21 46.53 22.57
CA ASP A 16 -11.15 45.57 22.90
C ASP A 16 -10.41 45.15 21.63
N SER A 17 -9.12 45.44 21.68
CA SER A 17 -8.09 45.24 20.69
C SER A 17 -7.75 43.76 20.54
N GLY A 18 -8.57 43.03 19.82
CA GLY A 18 -8.16 41.76 19.21
C GLY A 18 -7.49 42.04 17.87
N SER A 19 -6.16 42.04 17.84
CA SER A 19 -5.36 42.06 16.60
C SER A 19 -5.68 40.80 15.77
N SER A 20 -6.77 40.85 15.02
CA SER A 20 -7.05 39.91 13.95
C SER A 20 -6.17 40.32 12.80
N THR A 21 -5.04 39.64 12.62
CA THR A 21 -4.25 39.71 11.39
C THR A 21 -5.19 39.39 10.23
N ARG A 22 -5.74 40.44 9.63
CA ARG A 22 -6.59 40.34 8.46
C ARG A 22 -5.64 39.99 7.33
N VAL A 23 -5.51 38.70 7.03
CA VAL A 23 -4.90 38.26 5.79
C VAL A 23 -5.81 38.81 4.70
N VAL A 24 -5.41 39.96 4.15
CA VAL A 24 -6.08 40.56 3.00
C VAL A 24 -5.93 39.55 1.88
N ALA A 25 -7.02 38.87 1.53
CA ALA A 25 -7.06 37.97 0.39
C ALA A 25 -6.60 38.77 -0.84
N VAL A 26 -5.45 38.41 -1.39
CA VAL A 26 -4.92 39.01 -2.61
C VAL A 26 -5.91 38.69 -3.73
N PRO A 27 -6.54 39.71 -4.36
CA PRO A 27 -7.44 39.48 -5.48
C PRO A 27 -6.66 38.78 -6.60
N GLY A 28 -7.16 37.64 -7.08
CA GLY A 28 -6.54 36.88 -8.18
C GLY A 28 -5.83 35.58 -7.77
N THR A 29 -5.85 35.19 -6.50
CA THR A 29 -5.37 33.85 -6.06
C THR A 29 -6.44 32.76 -6.19
N ASP A 30 -7.70 33.12 -6.43
CA ASP A 30 -8.78 32.17 -6.63
C ASP A 30 -8.51 31.28 -7.85
N GLY A 31 -8.50 29.97 -7.60
CA GLY A 31 -8.22 28.98 -8.63
C GLY A 31 -6.74 28.87 -9.04
N LEU A 32 -5.81 29.63 -8.44
CA LEU A 32 -4.37 29.48 -8.70
C LEU A 32 -3.91 28.06 -8.38
N ARG A 33 -4.34 27.51 -7.23
CA ARG A 33 -4.06 26.12 -6.83
C ARG A 33 -4.57 25.12 -7.87
N THR A 34 -5.80 25.30 -8.35
CA THR A 34 -6.41 24.41 -9.35
C THR A 34 -5.65 24.47 -10.67
N ARG A 35 -5.36 25.68 -11.17
CA ARG A 35 -4.59 25.90 -12.40
C ARG A 35 -3.18 25.32 -12.29
N PHE A 36 -2.51 25.56 -11.17
CA PHE A 36 -1.19 25.02 -10.89
C PHE A 36 -1.20 23.49 -10.91
N LEU A 37 -2.07 22.85 -10.12
CA LEU A 37 -2.17 21.39 -10.09
C LEU A 37 -2.52 20.80 -11.46
N SER A 38 -3.40 21.47 -12.21
CA SER A 38 -3.78 21.02 -13.56
C SER A 38 -2.62 21.08 -14.56
N ALA A 39 -1.73 22.07 -14.44
CA ALA A 39 -0.57 22.22 -15.34
C ALA A 39 0.46 21.10 -15.17
N PHE A 40 0.53 20.49 -13.98
CA PHE A 40 1.43 19.36 -13.69
C PHE A 40 0.74 18.00 -13.81
N GLN A 41 -0.56 17.96 -14.14
CA GLN A 41 -1.28 16.70 -14.28
C GLN A 41 -1.01 16.07 -15.66
N PRO A 42 -0.56 14.81 -15.74
CA PRO A 42 -0.41 14.13 -17.02
C PRO A 42 -1.74 14.09 -17.81
N GLN A 43 -1.68 14.27 -19.13
CA GLN A 43 -2.87 14.37 -20.00
C GLN A 43 -3.86 13.19 -19.88
N HIS A 44 -3.37 12.00 -19.50
CA HIS A 44 -4.18 10.79 -19.36
C HIS A 44 -4.19 10.24 -17.94
N TYR A 45 -3.93 11.09 -16.94
CA TYR A 45 -3.81 10.69 -15.54
C TYR A 45 -5.02 9.86 -15.06
N GLY A 46 -6.25 10.29 -15.36
CA GLY A 46 -7.46 9.56 -14.95
C GLY A 46 -7.56 8.15 -15.54
N ARG A 47 -7.34 8.01 -16.86
CA ARG A 47 -7.32 6.70 -17.54
C ARG A 47 -6.21 5.80 -17.01
N TYR A 48 -5.05 6.38 -16.71
CA TYR A 48 -3.93 5.65 -16.12
C TYR A 48 -4.25 5.14 -14.71
N GLN A 49 -4.84 5.97 -13.84
CA GLN A 49 -5.26 5.52 -12.50
C GLN A 49 -6.33 4.43 -12.57
N GLU A 50 -7.29 4.54 -13.49
CA GLU A 50 -8.35 3.54 -13.68
C GLU A 50 -7.79 2.19 -14.19
N ALA A 51 -6.83 2.23 -15.12
CA ALA A 51 -6.09 1.03 -15.54
C ALA A 51 -5.29 0.43 -14.37
N LYS A 52 -4.60 1.27 -13.59
CA LYS A 52 -3.83 0.85 -12.41
C LYS A 52 -4.72 0.17 -11.37
N LEU A 53 -5.90 0.75 -11.07
CA LEU A 53 -6.88 0.15 -10.16
C LEU A 53 -7.37 -1.21 -10.67
N ARG A 54 -7.75 -1.32 -11.95
CA ARG A 54 -8.24 -2.59 -12.53
C ARG A 54 -7.19 -3.70 -12.54
N GLN A 55 -5.92 -3.33 -12.72
CA GLN A 55 -4.80 -4.28 -12.79
C GLN A 55 -4.17 -4.56 -11.42
N ARG A 56 -4.63 -3.88 -10.36
CA ARG A 56 -4.03 -3.99 -9.03
C ARG A 56 -4.25 -5.39 -8.47
N LYS A 57 -3.15 -6.06 -8.14
CA LYS A 57 -3.11 -7.37 -7.47
C LYS A 57 -2.18 -7.30 -6.28
N GLN A 58 -2.53 -7.94 -5.17
CA GLN A 58 -1.71 -8.03 -3.97
C GLN A 58 -0.36 -8.69 -4.31
N GLY A 59 0.74 -8.01 -3.99
CA GLY A 59 2.10 -8.50 -4.23
C GLY A 59 2.43 -9.71 -3.35
N ILE A 60 3.40 -10.54 -3.75
CA ILE A 60 3.75 -11.80 -3.05
C ILE A 60 4.13 -11.55 -1.59
N ASP A 61 4.90 -10.51 -1.32
CA ASP A 61 5.34 -10.14 0.03
C ASP A 61 4.49 -9.02 0.65
N GLU A 62 3.48 -8.54 -0.07
CA GLU A 62 2.60 -7.47 0.38
C GLU A 62 1.57 -7.99 1.39
N SER A 63 1.45 -7.27 2.51
CA SER A 63 0.43 -7.55 3.54
C SER A 63 -0.98 -7.22 3.04
N GLY A 64 -2.01 -7.87 3.59
CA GLY A 64 -3.39 -7.57 3.22
C GLY A 64 -3.80 -6.13 3.58
N VAL A 65 -3.25 -5.58 4.67
CA VAL A 65 -3.53 -4.22 5.15
C VAL A 65 -2.91 -3.16 4.24
N GLU A 66 -1.66 -3.35 3.80
CA GLU A 66 -0.99 -2.47 2.84
C GLU A 66 -1.74 -2.46 1.51
N TYR A 67 -2.07 -3.65 1.01
CA TYR A 67 -2.88 -3.81 -0.20
C TYR A 67 -4.22 -3.06 -0.11
N PHE A 68 -4.90 -3.16 1.04
CA PHE A 68 -6.16 -2.46 1.28
C PHE A 68 -6.01 -0.95 1.09
N TYR A 69 -5.05 -0.31 1.77
CA TYR A 69 -4.90 1.14 1.71
C TYR A 69 -4.54 1.64 0.31
N GLU A 70 -3.70 0.90 -0.43
CA GLU A 70 -3.36 1.22 -1.82
C GLU A 70 -4.58 1.17 -2.74
N VAL A 71 -5.45 0.15 -2.60
CA VAL A 71 -6.68 0.04 -3.40
C VAL A 71 -7.65 1.17 -3.05
N ILE A 72 -7.86 1.48 -1.77
CA ILE A 72 -8.76 2.55 -1.35
C ILE A 72 -8.28 3.91 -1.85
N ASP A 73 -6.96 4.17 -1.81
CA ASP A 73 -6.41 5.42 -2.35
C ASP A 73 -6.55 5.50 -3.87
N LEU A 74 -6.38 4.39 -4.59
CA LEU A 74 -6.66 4.32 -6.03
C LEU A 74 -8.15 4.59 -6.33
N CYS A 75 -9.07 3.99 -5.58
CA CYS A 75 -10.50 4.25 -5.71
C CYS A 75 -10.81 5.74 -5.54
N ARG A 76 -10.23 6.39 -4.51
CA ARG A 76 -10.37 7.83 -4.25
C ARG A 76 -9.85 8.69 -5.40
N ARG A 77 -8.74 8.32 -6.03
CA ARG A 77 -8.15 9.05 -7.18
C ARG A 77 -8.95 8.88 -8.46
N VAL A 78 -9.52 7.70 -8.70
CA VAL A 78 -10.32 7.39 -9.90
C VAL A 78 -11.70 8.01 -9.80
N TYR A 79 -12.39 7.77 -8.69
CA TYR A 79 -13.73 8.29 -8.45
C TYR A 79 -13.99 8.45 -6.94
N PRO A 80 -13.93 9.68 -6.39
CA PRO A 80 -14.15 9.92 -4.96
C PRO A 80 -15.51 9.44 -4.43
N GLY A 81 -16.54 9.40 -5.30
CA GLY A 81 -17.89 8.96 -4.97
C GLY A 81 -18.13 7.45 -5.15
N MET A 82 -17.07 6.65 -5.29
CA MET A 82 -17.21 5.21 -5.52
C MET A 82 -17.98 4.55 -4.37
N LEU A 83 -18.97 3.74 -4.73
CA LEU A 83 -19.80 3.00 -3.77
C LEU A 83 -18.97 1.94 -3.03
N GLU A 84 -19.36 1.60 -1.81
CA GLU A 84 -18.65 0.63 -0.98
C GLU A 84 -18.59 -0.75 -1.63
N GLU A 85 -19.69 -1.17 -2.27
CA GLU A 85 -19.78 -2.45 -2.95
C GLU A 85 -18.76 -2.54 -4.09
N ALA A 86 -18.64 -1.48 -4.89
CA ALA A 86 -17.65 -1.41 -5.96
C ALA A 86 -16.21 -1.43 -5.44
N LYS A 87 -15.93 -0.76 -4.31
CA LYS A 87 -14.60 -0.82 -3.67
C LYS A 87 -14.29 -2.22 -3.18
N VAL A 88 -15.25 -2.90 -2.55
CA VAL A 88 -15.11 -4.27 -2.06
C VAL A 88 -14.88 -5.23 -3.22
N ASP A 89 -15.56 -5.07 -4.35
CA ASP A 89 -15.30 -5.86 -5.56
C ASP A 89 -13.86 -5.70 -6.05
N TYR A 90 -13.33 -4.46 -6.07
CA TYR A 90 -11.92 -4.22 -6.42
C TYR A 90 -10.95 -4.85 -5.42
N LEU A 91 -11.25 -4.79 -4.12
CA LEU A 91 -10.45 -5.42 -3.06
C LEU A 91 -10.39 -6.94 -3.25
N PHE A 92 -11.52 -7.61 -3.50
CA PHE A 92 -11.54 -9.04 -3.75
C PHE A 92 -10.86 -9.45 -5.05
N ARG A 93 -11.00 -8.64 -6.10
CA ARG A 93 -10.47 -8.95 -7.45
C ARG A 93 -8.95 -9.16 -7.47
N GLY A 94 -8.21 -8.40 -6.68
CA GLY A 94 -6.75 -8.43 -6.66
C GLY A 94 -6.15 -9.18 -5.48
N LEU A 95 -6.95 -9.64 -4.52
CA LEU A 95 -6.45 -10.28 -3.32
C LEU A 95 -5.83 -11.66 -3.61
N LYS A 96 -4.85 -12.08 -2.81
CA LYS A 96 -4.29 -13.43 -2.91
C LYS A 96 -5.38 -14.49 -2.71
N PRO A 97 -5.43 -15.56 -3.53
CA PRO A 97 -6.41 -16.63 -3.35
C PRO A 97 -6.44 -17.21 -1.94
N THR A 98 -5.27 -17.42 -1.32
CA THR A 98 -5.16 -17.94 0.04
C THR A 98 -5.81 -17.05 1.09
N LEU A 99 -5.77 -15.73 0.91
CA LEU A 99 -6.43 -14.79 1.80
C LEU A 99 -7.93 -14.71 1.51
N VAL A 100 -8.34 -14.77 0.24
CA VAL A 100 -9.76 -14.82 -0.17
C VAL A 100 -10.47 -15.98 0.53
N GLU A 101 -9.90 -17.18 0.49
CA GLU A 101 -10.46 -18.38 1.14
C GLU A 101 -10.77 -18.16 2.63
N LYS A 102 -9.91 -17.41 3.32
CA LYS A 102 -10.03 -17.16 4.75
C LYS A 102 -11.07 -16.08 5.06
N ILE A 103 -11.09 -15.00 4.30
CA ILE A 103 -11.96 -13.85 4.59
C ILE A 103 -13.38 -14.03 4.02
N TRP A 104 -13.55 -14.85 2.97
CA TRP A 104 -14.84 -15.01 2.27
C TRP A 104 -15.95 -15.53 3.18
N VAL A 105 -15.61 -16.31 4.21
CA VAL A 105 -16.57 -16.84 5.20
C VAL A 105 -17.36 -15.73 5.89
N THR A 106 -16.73 -14.58 6.14
CA THR A 106 -17.37 -13.42 6.78
C THR A 106 -18.14 -12.55 5.80
N SER A 107 -17.89 -12.71 4.50
CA SER A 107 -18.54 -11.97 3.40
C SER A 107 -18.67 -10.46 3.66
N PRO A 108 -17.56 -9.74 3.89
CA PRO A 108 -17.59 -8.31 4.18
C PRO A 108 -18.24 -7.54 3.03
N ARG A 109 -19.13 -6.60 3.36
CA ARG A 109 -19.89 -5.78 2.41
C ARG A 109 -19.42 -4.34 2.36
N THR A 110 -18.65 -3.91 3.36
CA THR A 110 -18.07 -2.57 3.42
C THR A 110 -16.55 -2.64 3.49
N THR A 111 -15.88 -1.54 3.11
CA THR A 111 -14.41 -1.46 3.20
C THR A 111 -13.92 -1.54 4.65
N ALA A 112 -14.71 -1.04 5.61
CA ALA A 112 -14.41 -1.14 7.02
C ALA A 112 -14.44 -2.60 7.51
N GLU A 113 -15.51 -3.34 7.20
CA GLU A 113 -15.60 -4.77 7.53
C GLU A 113 -14.46 -5.56 6.89
N PHE A 114 -14.17 -5.29 5.61
CA PHE A 114 -13.09 -5.94 4.90
C PHE A 114 -11.75 -5.75 5.62
N LEU A 115 -11.43 -4.51 6.04
CA LEU A 115 -10.21 -4.21 6.76
C LEU A 115 -10.15 -4.94 8.11
N THR A 116 -11.23 -4.93 8.88
CA THR A 116 -11.30 -5.63 10.16
C THR A 116 -11.01 -7.12 10.01
N VAL A 117 -11.60 -7.77 9.01
CA VAL A 117 -11.40 -9.21 8.77
C VAL A 117 -9.96 -9.49 8.33
N VAL A 118 -9.37 -8.63 7.49
CA VAL A 118 -7.97 -8.76 7.07
C VAL A 118 -7.02 -8.59 8.26
N GLN A 119 -7.26 -7.62 9.13
CA GLN A 119 -6.46 -7.42 10.36
C GLN A 119 -6.58 -8.62 11.29
N LEU A 120 -7.80 -9.10 11.53
CA LEU A 120 -8.05 -10.27 12.36
C LEU A 120 -7.35 -11.52 11.81
N HIS A 121 -7.31 -11.69 10.48
CA HIS A 121 -6.56 -12.77 9.86
C HIS A 121 -5.05 -12.65 10.10
N THR A 122 -4.49 -11.44 9.99
CA THR A 122 -3.07 -11.18 10.28
C THR A 122 -2.75 -11.52 11.74
N GLU A 123 -3.54 -11.01 12.69
CA GLU A 123 -3.38 -11.30 14.12
C GLU A 123 -3.51 -12.81 14.41
N ALA A 124 -4.51 -13.47 13.81
CA ALA A 124 -4.68 -14.91 13.94
C ALA A 124 -3.49 -15.70 13.38
N SER A 125 -2.89 -15.23 12.27
CA SER A 125 -1.71 -15.85 11.68
C SER A 125 -0.50 -15.72 12.60
N GLU A 126 -0.28 -14.55 13.19
CA GLU A 126 0.79 -14.32 14.17
C GLU A 126 0.61 -15.21 15.42
N LEU A 127 -0.63 -15.33 15.92
CA LEU A 127 -0.95 -16.20 17.07
C LEU A 127 -0.84 -17.70 16.75
N ALA A 128 -1.05 -18.10 15.49
CA ALA A 128 -0.94 -19.49 15.06
C ALA A 128 0.51 -19.95 14.93
N ILE A 129 1.47 -19.04 14.73
CA ILE A 129 2.90 -19.35 14.67
C ILE A 129 3.39 -19.62 16.10
N ARG A 130 3.16 -20.86 16.57
CA ARG A 130 3.60 -21.34 17.89
C ARG A 130 4.63 -22.45 17.72
N PRO A 131 5.95 -22.15 17.79
CA PRO A 131 6.98 -23.17 17.61
C PRO A 131 6.85 -24.30 18.66
N ASP A 132 6.46 -23.95 19.88
CA ASP A 132 6.31 -24.91 20.98
C ASP A 132 5.07 -25.79 20.86
N TRP A 133 4.08 -25.40 20.04
CA TRP A 133 2.87 -26.20 19.83
C TRP A 133 3.24 -27.52 19.13
N ALA A 134 4.08 -27.47 18.09
CA ALA A 134 4.55 -28.66 17.40
C ALA A 134 5.31 -29.60 18.34
N VAL A 135 6.20 -29.04 19.19
CA VAL A 135 6.96 -29.81 20.20
C VAL A 135 6.02 -30.43 21.24
N SER A 136 4.97 -29.71 21.66
CA SER A 136 4.03 -30.19 22.68
C SER A 136 3.05 -31.23 22.15
N VAL A 137 2.59 -31.10 20.90
CA VAL A 137 1.61 -32.01 20.28
C VAL A 137 2.26 -33.27 19.72
N LEU A 138 3.44 -33.14 19.09
CA LEU A 138 4.15 -34.26 18.48
C LEU A 138 5.14 -34.93 19.45
N GLY A 139 5.35 -34.35 20.62
CA GLY A 139 6.40 -34.74 21.57
C GLY A 139 7.80 -34.40 21.04
N PRO A 140 8.86 -34.58 21.86
CA PRO A 140 10.22 -34.65 21.34
C PRO A 140 10.24 -35.78 20.32
N MET A 141 10.65 -35.53 19.07
CA MET A 141 10.89 -36.59 18.09
C MET A 141 11.98 -37.54 18.63
N LYS A 142 11.59 -38.51 19.47
CA LYS A 142 12.41 -39.65 19.86
C LYS A 142 12.32 -40.63 18.70
N GLY A 143 13.29 -40.57 17.80
CA GLY A 143 13.53 -41.67 16.85
C GLY A 143 13.46 -41.34 15.37
N LEU A 144 13.51 -40.06 14.95
CA LEU A 144 13.96 -39.81 13.59
C LEU A 144 15.49 -40.05 13.58
N PRO A 145 16.04 -40.97 12.76
CA PRO A 145 17.47 -40.92 12.46
C PRO A 145 17.80 -39.50 12.02
N PRO A 146 19.00 -38.98 12.32
CA PRO A 146 19.40 -37.65 11.87
C PRO A 146 18.99 -37.51 10.41
N PRO A 147 18.40 -36.36 9.98
CA PRO A 147 18.19 -36.10 8.57
C PRO A 147 19.51 -36.44 7.91
N LYS A 148 19.50 -37.37 6.94
CA LYS A 148 20.72 -37.65 6.20
C LYS A 148 21.18 -36.31 5.66
N GLU A 149 22.24 -35.80 6.28
CA GLU A 149 22.88 -34.52 6.01
C GLU A 149 23.55 -34.52 4.62
N GLU A 150 23.31 -35.57 3.82
CA GLU A 150 23.90 -35.81 2.51
C GLU A 150 23.30 -34.89 1.43
N ALA A 151 22.02 -34.49 1.52
CA ALA A 151 21.42 -33.58 0.53
C ALA A 151 21.76 -32.10 0.76
N GLY A 152 22.09 -31.72 2.00
CA GLY A 152 22.42 -30.35 2.37
C GLY A 152 23.81 -29.94 1.89
N THR A 153 24.78 -30.85 1.97
CA THR A 153 26.14 -30.65 1.46
C THR A 153 26.17 -30.53 -0.06
N GLU A 154 25.43 -31.38 -0.78
CA GLU A 154 25.37 -31.32 -2.25
C GLU A 154 24.87 -29.96 -2.75
N LEU A 155 23.81 -29.42 -2.15
CA LEU A 155 23.28 -28.10 -2.54
C LEU A 155 24.26 -26.97 -2.20
N ILE A 156 24.95 -27.06 -1.06
CA ILE A 156 25.96 -26.07 -0.66
C ILE A 156 27.15 -26.10 -1.63
N ASP A 157 27.60 -27.29 -2.03
CA ASP A 157 28.70 -27.48 -2.97
C ASP A 157 28.34 -26.95 -4.37
N LEU A 158 27.14 -27.26 -4.88
CA LEU A 158 26.63 -26.71 -6.13
C LEU A 158 26.50 -25.18 -6.10
N VAL A 159 26.08 -24.60 -4.98
CA VAL A 159 26.00 -23.14 -4.83
C VAL A 159 27.38 -22.48 -4.78
N LEU A 160 28.38 -23.14 -4.20
CA LEU A 160 29.76 -22.66 -4.19
C LEU A 160 30.41 -22.76 -5.58
N GLU A 161 30.18 -23.85 -6.31
CA GLU A 161 30.64 -24.04 -7.68
C GLU A 161 30.04 -22.99 -8.62
N LEU A 162 28.73 -22.76 -8.56
CA LEU A 162 28.05 -21.75 -9.37
C LEU A 162 28.55 -20.33 -9.07
N LYS A 163 28.89 -20.03 -7.81
CA LYS A 163 29.48 -18.73 -7.44
C LYS A 163 30.86 -18.53 -8.06
N ALA A 164 31.67 -19.58 -8.17
CA ALA A 164 32.99 -19.52 -8.80
C ALA A 164 32.89 -19.30 -10.32
N GLU A 165 31.98 -20.00 -11.01
CA GLU A 165 31.76 -19.80 -12.45
C GLU A 165 31.27 -18.38 -12.77
N ILE A 166 30.36 -17.83 -11.96
CA ILE A 166 29.88 -16.45 -12.12
C ILE A 166 31.02 -15.45 -11.93
N ALA A 167 31.97 -15.72 -11.02
CA ALA A 167 33.13 -14.88 -10.81
C ALA A 167 34.08 -14.91 -12.03
N GLU A 168 34.32 -16.09 -12.61
CA GLU A 168 35.14 -16.24 -13.80
C GLU A 168 34.51 -15.58 -15.04
N LEU A 169 33.21 -15.75 -15.26
CA LEU A 169 32.47 -15.06 -16.31
C LEU A 169 32.54 -13.53 -16.15
N LYS A 170 32.49 -13.03 -14.91
CA LYS A 170 32.67 -11.61 -14.61
C LYS A 170 34.09 -11.13 -14.88
N ARG A 171 35.13 -11.96 -14.70
CA ARG A 171 36.52 -11.60 -15.06
C ARG A 171 36.72 -11.59 -16.57
N VAL A 172 36.19 -12.58 -17.28
CA VAL A 172 36.24 -12.66 -18.75
C VAL A 172 35.49 -11.50 -19.40
N SER A 173 34.33 -11.12 -18.88
CA SER A 173 33.57 -9.96 -19.37
C SER A 173 34.24 -8.60 -19.08
N LYS A 174 35.24 -8.55 -18.18
CA LYS A 174 35.96 -7.33 -17.79
C LYS A 174 37.35 -7.21 -18.45
N SER A 175 37.69 -8.16 -19.32
CA SER A 175 38.89 -8.07 -20.18
C SER A 175 38.71 -6.92 -21.18
N PRO A 176 39.63 -5.93 -21.24
CA PRO A 176 39.57 -4.86 -22.23
C PRO A 176 39.87 -5.44 -23.61
N ARG A 177 38.97 -5.17 -24.57
CA ARG A 177 39.17 -5.44 -25.99
C ARG A 177 40.46 -4.73 -26.45
N PRO A 178 41.39 -5.38 -27.17
CA PRO A 178 42.56 -4.70 -27.68
C PRO A 178 42.12 -3.68 -28.74
N GLU A 179 42.50 -2.41 -28.55
CA GLU A 179 42.37 -1.38 -29.57
C GLU A 179 43.26 -1.74 -30.76
N GLY A 180 42.62 -2.24 -31.83
CA GLY A 180 43.25 -2.37 -33.13
C GLY A 180 43.36 -0.99 -33.77
N GLY A 181 44.48 -0.31 -33.54
CA GLY A 181 44.88 0.85 -34.33
C GLY A 181 45.26 0.42 -35.75
N ARG A 182 44.54 0.94 -36.75
CA ARG A 182 45.01 0.95 -38.15
C ARG A 182 44.54 2.22 -38.84
N GLY A 183 45.51 3.08 -39.18
CA GLY A 183 45.30 4.27 -39.98
C GLY A 183 46.64 4.80 -40.49
N ASN A 184 47.13 4.20 -41.57
CA ASN A 184 47.95 4.84 -42.60
C ASN A 184 47.36 4.44 -43.94
#